data_AF-A0A1J3DCZ0-F1
#
_entry.id   AF-A0A1J3DCZ0-F1
#
_cell.length_a   1.000
_cell.length_b   1.000
_cell.length_c   1.000
_cell.angle_alpha   90.00
_cell.angle_beta   90.00
_cell.angle_gamma   90.00
#
_symmetry.space_group_name_H-M   'P 1'
#
loop_
_entity.id
_entity.type
_entity.pdbx_description
1 polymer ?
#
loop_
_entity_poly.entity_id
_entity_poly.type
_entity_poly.pdbx_seq_one_letter_code
_entity_poly.pdbx_strand_id
1 'polypeptide(L)'
;MPMPWEQVRDVKVLYHITGAISFVNETPLVVEPIYMAQWGTMWIMMRREKRDRRHFKRMRFPPFDDEEPPLDYADNLMDVDPLEAIQLELDEEEDSCVHSWFYDHKPLVKTSMINGPSYRKWNLSSSYEHDQRSKLLVRIICTSRLEI
;
A
#
# COMPACT_ATOMS: atom_id res chain seq x y z
N MET A 1 9.22 5.34 0.09
CA MET A 1 7.86 5.90 0.05
C MET A 1 6.86 4.81 0.37
N PRO A 2 5.96 5.01 1.34
CA PRO A 2 4.86 4.08 1.63
C PRO A 2 3.83 4.08 0.50
N MET A 3 3.11 2.97 0.35
CA MET A 3 1.99 2.87 -0.62
C MET A 3 0.68 3.37 0.03
N PRO A 4 -0.34 3.80 -0.74
CA PRO A 4 -1.57 4.39 -0.18
C PRO A 4 -2.40 3.49 0.74
N TRP A 5 -2.22 2.17 0.65
CA TRP A 5 -2.87 1.17 1.51
C TRP A 5 -2.06 0.84 2.78
N GLU A 6 -0.87 1.43 2.93
CA GLU A 6 -0.03 1.31 4.13
C GLU A 6 -0.13 2.59 4.96
N GLN A 7 -0.30 2.45 6.28
CA GLN A 7 -0.30 3.60 7.20
C GLN A 7 1.12 4.08 7.51
N VAL A 8 1.99 3.15 7.90
CA VAL A 8 3.37 3.38 8.30
C VAL A 8 4.25 2.35 7.62
N ARG A 9 5.46 2.77 7.24
CA ARG A 9 6.47 1.87 6.67
C ARG A 9 7.79 2.05 7.40
N ASP A 10 8.15 1.04 8.18
CA ASP A 10 9.46 0.93 8.80
C ASP A 10 10.49 0.44 7.78
N VAL A 11 11.61 1.16 7.69
CA VAL A 11 12.69 0.85 6.75
C VAL A 11 14.03 0.77 7.48
N LYS A 12 14.90 -0.09 6.97
CA LYS A 12 16.28 -0.18 7.50
C LYS A 12 17.05 1.06 7.09
N VAL A 13 17.68 1.73 8.05
CA VAL A 13 18.49 2.93 7.81
C VAL A 13 19.95 2.64 8.14
N LEU A 14 20.84 3.05 7.25
CA LEU A 14 22.27 3.14 7.49
C LEU A 14 22.64 4.60 7.72
N TYR A 15 23.09 4.93 8.93
CA TYR A 15 23.41 6.29 9.32
C TYR A 15 24.89 6.46 9.68
N HIS A 16 25.43 7.65 9.47
CA HIS A 16 26.78 8.00 9.92
C HIS A 16 26.78 8.30 11.42
N ILE A 17 27.81 7.88 12.17
CA ILE A 17 27.89 8.03 13.63
C ILE A 17 27.78 9.48 14.12
N THR A 18 28.17 10.46 13.29
CA THR A 18 28.06 11.89 13.61
C THR A 18 26.73 12.51 13.16
N GLY A 19 25.84 11.75 12.53
CA GLY A 19 24.56 12.26 12.01
C GLY A 19 24.64 13.03 10.69
N ALA A 20 25.78 13.02 10.00
CA ALA A 20 25.97 13.80 8.77
C ALA A 20 25.11 13.32 7.59
N ILE A 21 24.79 12.03 7.53
CA ILE A 21 24.00 11.44 6.45
C ILE A 21 23.30 10.15 6.93
N SER A 22 22.11 9.91 6.38
CA SER A 22 21.29 8.73 6.63
C SER A 22 20.74 8.19 5.31
N PHE A 23 21.03 6.92 5.00
CA PHE A 23 20.56 6.23 3.80
C PHE A 23 19.52 5.16 4.14
N VAL A 24 18.48 5.06 3.31
CA VAL A 24 17.56 3.92 3.38
C VAL A 24 18.24 2.70 2.73
N ASN A 25 18.55 1.68 3.54
CA ASN A 25 19.26 0.47 3.14
C ASN A 25 18.28 -0.68 2.83
N GLU A 26 17.32 -0.42 1.94
CA GLU A 26 16.34 -1.42 1.52
C GLU A 26 15.93 -1.21 0.06
N THR A 27 15.83 -2.30 -0.69
CA THR A 27 15.25 -2.29 -2.04
C THR A 27 13.79 -2.73 -1.96
N PRO A 28 12.82 -1.91 -2.40
CA PRO A 28 11.41 -2.28 -2.37
C PRO A 28 11.13 -3.32 -3.45
N LEU A 29 11.09 -4.59 -3.04
CA LEU A 29 10.68 -5.71 -3.90
C LEU A 29 9.20 -5.98 -3.73
N VAL A 30 8.49 -6.20 -4.83
CA VAL A 30 7.05 -6.47 -4.86
C VAL A 30 6.75 -7.71 -5.70
N VAL A 31 5.67 -8.40 -5.37
CA VAL A 31 5.15 -9.50 -6.20
C VAL A 31 4.21 -8.87 -7.22
N GLU A 32 4.59 -8.92 -8.49
CA GLU A 32 3.92 -8.22 -9.59
C GLU A 32 2.39 -8.43 -9.64
N PRO A 33 1.83 -9.65 -9.63
CA PRO A 33 0.39 -9.84 -9.71
C PRO A 33 -0.37 -9.26 -8.50
N ILE A 34 0.21 -9.35 -7.31
CA ILE A 34 -0.39 -8.79 -6.08
C ILE A 34 -0.33 -7.26 -6.14
N TYR A 35 0.80 -6.70 -6.58
CA TYR A 35 0.99 -5.27 -6.69
C TYR A 35 0.04 -4.63 -7.70
N MET A 36 -0.19 -5.28 -8.85
CA MET A 36 -1.21 -4.85 -9.81
C MET A 36 -2.62 -4.90 -9.22
N ALA A 37 -2.95 -5.97 -8.49
CA ALA A 37 -4.23 -6.11 -7.81
C ALA A 37 -4.45 -4.98 -6.77
N GLN A 38 -3.44 -4.69 -5.94
CA GLN A 38 -3.48 -3.60 -4.95
C GLN A 38 -3.76 -2.25 -5.63
N TRP A 39 -3.04 -1.91 -6.69
CA TRP A 39 -3.29 -0.68 -7.45
C TRP A 39 -4.66 -0.68 -8.15
N GLY A 40 -5.14 -1.83 -8.59
CA GLY A 40 -6.51 -2.00 -9.10
C GLY A 40 -7.56 -1.63 -8.04
N THR A 41 -7.38 -2.06 -6.80
CA THR A 41 -8.28 -1.65 -5.70
C THR A 41 -8.19 -0.15 -5.40
N MET A 42 -6.98 0.43 -5.46
CA MET A 42 -6.80 1.88 -5.26
C MET A 42 -7.50 2.70 -6.35
N TRP A 43 -7.43 2.24 -7.60
CA TRP A 43 -8.12 2.88 -8.71
C TRP A 43 -9.63 2.95 -8.50
N ILE A 44 -10.25 1.84 -8.05
CA ILE A 44 -11.69 1.81 -7.74
C ILE A 44 -12.00 2.78 -6.61
N MET A 45 -11.28 2.69 -5.48
CA MET A 45 -11.56 3.51 -4.30
C MET A 45 -11.40 5.01 -4.59
N MET A 46 -10.33 5.40 -5.28
CA MET A 46 -10.12 6.80 -5.66
C MET A 46 -11.18 7.32 -6.64
N ARG A 47 -11.70 6.47 -7.55
CA ARG A 47 -12.79 6.86 -8.45
C ARG A 47 -14.11 7.02 -7.72
N ARG A 48 -14.42 6.12 -6.78
CA ARG A 48 -15.60 6.22 -5.91
C ARG A 48 -15.55 7.49 -5.07
N GLU A 49 -14.45 7.72 -4.38
CA GLU A 49 -14.23 8.94 -3.57
C GLU A 49 -14.37 10.21 -4.42
N LYS A 50 -13.80 10.21 -5.64
CA LYS A 50 -13.92 11.35 -6.57
C LYS A 50 -15.35 11.58 -7.06
N ARG A 51 -16.15 10.52 -7.24
CA ARG A 51 -17.56 10.62 -7.66
C ARG A 51 -18.43 11.14 -6.52
N ASP A 52 -18.26 10.58 -5.32
CA ASP A 52 -19.20 10.75 -4.21
C ASP A 52 -18.93 12.08 -3.45
N ARG A 53 -17.69 12.58 -3.48
CA ARG A 53 -17.30 13.81 -2.78
C ARG A 53 -17.58 15.07 -3.60
N ARG A 54 -18.47 15.93 -3.08
CA ARG A 54 -18.82 17.22 -3.72
C ARG A 54 -17.71 18.26 -3.71
N HIS A 55 -17.01 18.40 -2.58
CA HIS A 55 -15.92 19.37 -2.42
C HIS A 55 -14.63 18.65 -2.08
N PHE A 56 -13.75 18.54 -3.07
CA PHE A 56 -12.41 17.97 -2.90
C PHE A 56 -11.38 19.09 -2.81
N LYS A 57 -10.87 19.32 -1.60
CA LYS A 57 -9.79 20.30 -1.37
C LYS A 57 -8.46 19.66 -1.75
N ARG A 58 -7.74 20.29 -2.67
CA ARG A 58 -6.39 19.86 -3.07
C ARG A 58 -5.36 20.39 -2.06
N MET A 59 -4.28 19.65 -1.89
CA MET A 59 -3.11 20.12 -1.15
C MET A 59 -2.56 21.38 -1.79
N ARG A 60 -2.04 22.30 -0.97
CA ARG A 60 -1.28 23.46 -1.44
C ARG A 60 0.19 23.08 -1.48
N PHE A 61 0.86 23.51 -2.54
CA PHE A 61 2.29 23.32 -2.72
C PHE A 61 2.95 24.71 -2.81
N PRO A 62 4.06 24.95 -2.09
CA PRO A 62 4.68 24.09 -1.07
C PRO A 62 3.80 23.94 0.19
N PRO A 63 3.90 22.81 0.92
CA PRO A 63 3.11 22.60 2.13
C PRO A 63 3.60 23.40 3.35
N PHE A 64 4.90 23.72 3.39
CA PHE A 64 5.55 24.50 4.45
C PHE A 64 6.10 25.81 3.89
N ASP A 65 6.21 26.82 4.76
CA ASP A 65 6.85 28.09 4.44
C ASP A 65 8.38 27.97 4.53
N ASP A 66 9.12 28.77 3.77
CA ASP A 66 10.59 28.68 3.68
C ASP A 66 11.29 29.15 4.97
N GLU A 67 10.62 29.98 5.78
CA GLU A 67 11.14 30.49 7.06
C GLU A 67 10.91 29.53 8.25
N GLU A 68 10.07 28.50 8.09
CA GLU A 68 9.79 27.53 9.14
C GLU A 68 10.87 26.43 9.16
N PRO A 69 11.49 26.13 10.33
CA PRO A 69 12.46 25.04 10.43
C PRO A 69 11.77 23.67 10.23
N PRO A 70 12.51 22.64 9.77
CA PRO A 70 11.99 21.28 9.68
C PRO A 70 11.44 20.80 11.02
N LEU A 71 10.25 20.20 10.99
CA LEU A 71 9.55 19.66 12.15
C LEU A 71 10.30 18.44 12.72
N ASP A 72 10.46 18.39 14.05
CA ASP A 72 11.02 17.20 14.70
C ASP A 72 9.98 16.08 14.79
N TYR A 73 10.41 14.85 14.48
CA TYR A 73 9.54 13.67 14.45
C TYR A 73 9.15 13.22 15.86
N ALA A 74 10.09 13.25 16.81
CA ALA A 74 9.86 12.76 18.16
C ALA A 74 8.77 13.57 18.87
N ASP A 75 8.84 14.90 18.77
CA ASP A 75 7.93 15.79 19.48
C ASP A 75 6.55 15.91 18.81
N ASN A 76 6.46 15.78 17.48
CA ASN A 76 5.23 16.14 16.74
C ASN A 76 4.48 14.97 16.12
N LEU A 77 5.16 13.84 15.83
CA LEU A 77 4.61 12.76 15.02
C LEU A 77 4.60 11.39 15.72
N MET A 78 5.43 11.18 16.73
CA MET A 78 5.55 9.88 17.39
C MET A 78 4.27 9.45 18.14
N ASP A 79 3.57 10.41 18.76
CA ASP A 79 2.36 10.15 19.57
C ASP A 79 1.05 10.34 18.78
N VAL A 80 1.14 10.68 17.49
CA VAL A 80 -0.04 10.93 16.65
C VAL A 80 -0.38 9.68 15.86
N ASP A 81 -1.56 9.12 16.10
CA ASP A 81 -2.03 7.97 15.36
C ASP A 81 -2.20 8.33 13.86
N PRO A 82 -1.66 7.49 12.96
CA PRO A 82 -1.79 7.73 11.52
C PRO A 82 -3.24 7.61 11.10
N LEU A 83 -3.61 8.39 10.08
CA LEU A 83 -4.93 8.28 9.45
C LEU A 83 -5.11 6.88 8.85
N GLU A 84 -6.37 6.52 8.66
CA GLU A 84 -6.73 5.26 8.00
C GLU A 84 -6.20 5.24 6.56
N ALA A 85 -5.58 4.12 6.20
CA ALA A 85 -5.08 3.92 4.85
C ALA A 85 -6.24 3.66 3.88
N ILE A 86 -6.00 3.89 2.59
CA ILE A 86 -7.01 3.58 1.57
C ILE A 86 -7.03 2.05 1.41
N GLN A 87 -8.10 1.41 1.86
CA GLN A 87 -8.31 -0.03 1.74
C GLN A 87 -9.72 -0.31 1.25
N LEU A 88 -9.86 -1.22 0.29
CA LEU A 88 -11.17 -1.70 -0.15
C LEU A 88 -11.67 -2.73 0.85
N GLU A 89 -12.93 -2.62 1.27
CA GLU A 89 -13.59 -3.67 2.04
C GLU A 89 -13.66 -4.94 1.18
N LEU A 90 -12.94 -5.97 1.62
CA LEU A 90 -12.91 -7.29 0.99
C LEU A 90 -14.03 -8.14 1.58
N ASP A 91 -14.60 -9.03 0.77
CA ASP A 91 -15.62 -9.96 1.24
C ASP A 91 -14.97 -11.17 1.92
N GLU A 92 -15.40 -11.48 3.15
CA GLU A 92 -14.86 -12.60 3.93
C GLU A 92 -15.08 -13.95 3.26
N GLU A 93 -16.17 -14.15 2.50
CA GLU A 93 -16.46 -15.44 1.85
C GLU A 93 -15.76 -15.56 0.49
N GLU A 94 -15.97 -14.57 -0.39
CA GLU A 94 -15.45 -14.60 -1.77
C GLU A 94 -13.94 -14.39 -1.84
N ASP A 95 -13.39 -13.50 -1.01
CA ASP A 95 -11.99 -13.08 -1.01
C ASP A 95 -11.19 -13.66 0.18
N SER A 96 -11.74 -14.67 0.87
CA SER A 96 -11.13 -15.39 2.00
C SER A 96 -9.65 -15.74 1.79
N CYS A 97 -9.27 -16.10 0.55
CA CYS A 97 -7.91 -16.45 0.17
C CYS A 97 -6.88 -15.34 0.37
N VAL A 98 -7.28 -14.07 0.24
CA VAL A 98 -6.39 -12.90 0.29
C VAL A 98 -6.68 -11.94 1.44
N HIS A 99 -7.88 -12.02 2.01
CA HIS A 99 -8.38 -11.14 3.06
C HIS A 99 -7.37 -10.87 4.18
N SER A 100 -6.62 -11.90 4.61
CA SER A 100 -5.69 -11.80 5.75
C SER A 100 -4.36 -11.11 5.46
N TRP A 101 -3.91 -11.00 4.21
CA TRP A 101 -2.55 -10.55 3.89
C TRP A 101 -2.47 -9.54 2.75
N PHE A 102 -3.59 -9.24 2.07
CA PHE A 102 -3.59 -8.46 0.83
C PHE A 102 -3.01 -7.05 0.97
N TYR A 103 -3.21 -6.39 2.12
CA TYR A 103 -2.73 -5.04 2.39
C TYR A 103 -1.45 -4.98 3.25
N ASP A 104 -0.83 -6.12 3.53
CA ASP A 104 0.44 -6.16 4.27
C ASP A 104 1.59 -5.53 3.45
N HIS A 105 2.56 -4.94 4.15
CA HIS A 105 3.76 -4.36 3.53
C HIS A 105 4.54 -5.38 2.68
N LYS A 106 4.69 -6.60 3.20
CA LYS A 106 5.29 -7.73 2.48
C LYS A 106 4.39 -8.96 2.61
N PRO A 107 3.43 -9.14 1.69
CA PRO A 107 2.48 -10.22 1.77
C PRO A 107 3.17 -11.58 1.66
N LEU A 108 2.65 -12.60 2.34
CA LEU A 108 3.09 -14.00 2.22
C LEU A 108 4.54 -14.32 2.62
N VAL A 109 5.27 -13.42 3.28
CA VAL A 109 6.68 -13.64 3.71
C VAL A 109 6.84 -14.89 4.58
N LYS A 110 5.85 -15.19 5.42
CA LYS A 110 5.87 -16.33 6.35
C LYS A 110 5.42 -17.64 5.70
N THR A 111 5.03 -17.62 4.43
CA THR A 111 4.44 -18.76 3.72
C THR A 111 5.46 -19.41 2.77
N SER A 112 5.28 -20.69 2.45
CA SER A 112 6.12 -21.45 1.51
C SER A 112 6.12 -20.92 0.07
N MET A 113 5.17 -20.03 -0.27
CA MET A 113 5.06 -19.40 -1.60
C MET A 113 6.19 -18.41 -1.89
N ILE A 114 6.90 -17.94 -0.87
CA ILE A 114 8.00 -16.97 -1.02
C ILE A 114 9.26 -17.55 -0.41
N ASN A 115 10.41 -17.21 -1.00
CA ASN A 115 11.73 -17.68 -0.58
C ASN A 115 12.23 -17.10 0.77
N GLY A 116 11.34 -16.59 1.62
CA GLY A 116 11.63 -15.98 2.92
C GLY A 116 11.84 -14.46 2.89
N PRO A 117 12.55 -13.88 3.88
CA PRO A 117 12.62 -12.43 4.09
C PRO A 117 13.38 -11.67 3.00
N SER A 118 14.08 -12.38 2.11
CA SER A 118 14.75 -11.78 0.95
C SER A 118 13.79 -11.34 -0.15
N TYR A 119 12.57 -11.92 -0.21
CA TYR A 119 11.48 -11.50 -1.09
C TYR A 119 11.84 -11.42 -2.59
N ARG A 120 12.75 -12.28 -3.06
CA ARG A 120 13.27 -12.24 -4.44
C ARG A 120 12.56 -13.18 -5.40
N LYS A 121 12.03 -14.29 -4.88
CA LYS A 121 11.38 -15.32 -5.69
C LYS A 121 10.03 -15.64 -5.06
N TRP A 122 9.02 -15.68 -5.90
CA TRP A 122 7.66 -16.06 -5.55
C TRP A 122 7.22 -17.21 -6.47
N ASN A 123 6.43 -18.13 -5.91
CA ASN A 123 5.78 -19.20 -6.65
C ASN A 123 4.32 -19.25 -6.18
N LEU A 124 3.45 -18.60 -6.95
CA LEU A 124 2.01 -18.64 -6.72
C LEU A 124 1.47 -19.87 -7.45
N SER A 125 0.72 -20.74 -6.77
CA SER A 125 0.09 -21.86 -7.48
C SER A 125 -0.93 -21.35 -8.49
N SER A 126 -1.14 -22.09 -9.58
CA SER A 126 -2.03 -21.68 -10.67
C SER A 126 -3.47 -21.39 -10.22
N SER A 127 -3.92 -21.99 -9.11
CA SER A 127 -5.19 -21.66 -8.47
C SER A 127 -5.24 -20.21 -8.01
N TYR A 128 -4.23 -19.72 -7.28
CA TYR A 128 -4.18 -18.32 -6.84
C TYR A 128 -4.01 -17.35 -8.02
N GLU A 129 -3.24 -17.72 -9.03
CA GLU A 129 -3.01 -16.84 -10.19
C GLU A 129 -4.28 -16.68 -11.04
N HIS A 130 -5.05 -17.76 -11.23
CA HIS A 130 -6.35 -17.69 -11.92
C HIS A 130 -7.40 -16.98 -11.06
N ASP A 131 -7.43 -17.21 -9.75
CA ASP A 131 -8.38 -16.56 -8.85
C ASP A 131 -8.14 -15.04 -8.76
N GLN A 132 -6.89 -14.62 -8.62
CA GLN A 132 -6.51 -13.20 -8.50
C GLN A 132 -6.64 -12.44 -9.82
N ARG A 133 -6.21 -13.03 -10.96
CA ARG A 133 -6.35 -12.37 -12.27
C ARG A 133 -7.78 -12.39 -12.79
N SER A 134 -8.60 -13.38 -12.43
CA SER A 134 -9.96 -13.48 -12.94
C SER A 134 -10.94 -12.77 -12.03
N LYS A 135 -10.97 -13.09 -10.72
CA LYS A 135 -12.00 -12.53 -9.82
C LYS A 135 -11.74 -11.07 -9.48
N LEU A 136 -10.51 -10.68 -9.17
CA LEU A 136 -10.21 -9.30 -8.79
C LEU A 136 -10.28 -8.37 -10.01
N LEU A 137 -9.84 -8.84 -11.18
CA LEU A 137 -10.00 -8.10 -12.44
C LEU A 137 -11.46 -8.06 -12.91
N VAL A 138 -12.24 -9.13 -12.75
CA VAL A 138 -13.69 -9.13 -12.99
C VAL A 138 -14.40 -8.25 -11.96
N ARG A 139 -13.98 -8.18 -10.70
CA ARG A 139 -14.53 -7.26 -9.69
C ARG A 139 -14.15 -5.82 -10.03
N ILE A 140 -12.92 -5.54 -10.46
CA ILE A 140 -12.48 -4.23 -11.01
C ILE A 140 -13.33 -3.83 -12.22
N ILE A 141 -13.56 -4.76 -13.16
CA ILE A 141 -14.33 -4.50 -14.38
C ILE A 141 -15.82 -4.38 -14.08
N CYS A 142 -16.43 -5.30 -13.32
CA CYS A 142 -17.85 -5.32 -12.98
C CYS A 142 -18.24 -4.16 -12.04
N THR A 143 -17.43 -3.82 -11.03
CA THR A 143 -17.68 -2.61 -10.23
C THR A 143 -17.54 -1.34 -11.08
N SER A 144 -16.67 -1.33 -12.09
CA SER A 144 -16.57 -0.22 -13.04
C SER A 144 -17.72 -0.17 -14.07
N ARG A 145 -18.43 -1.28 -14.30
CA ARG A 145 -19.46 -1.44 -15.35
C ARG A 145 -20.89 -1.38 -14.82
N LEU A 146 -21.11 -1.69 -13.54
CA LEU A 146 -22.40 -1.52 -12.86
C LEU A 146 -22.71 -0.05 -12.50
N GLU A 147 -21.76 0.86 -12.72
CA GLU A 147 -21.85 2.25 -12.25
C GLU A 147 -21.59 3.29 -13.37
N ILE A 148 -21.75 2.91 -14.64
CA ILE A 148 -21.90 3.83 -15.79
C ILE A 148 -23.37 3.97 -16.15
#